data_AF-A0A834YKD7-F1
#
_entry.id   AF-A0A834YKD7-F1
#
_cell.length_a   1.000
_cell.length_b   1.000
_cell.length_c   1.000
_cell.angle_alpha   90.00
_cell.angle_beta   90.00
_cell.angle_gamma   90.00
#
_symmetry.space_group_name_H-M   'P 1'
#
loop_
_entity.id
_entity.type
_entity.pdbx_description
1 polymer ?
#
loop_
_entity_poly.entity_id
_entity_poly.type
_entity_poly.pdbx_seq_one_letter_code
_entity_poly.pdbx_strand_id
1 'polypeptide(L)'
;MASKFNFHSNIFMSPCFCHSSFLSSSSSLSGFNTPNKLLFFGVTPSRMQSQQALAPMLSRRLFLPSVSGIWDALTGANSSREAVIAIRRGMQIFRQGDVLGSLAEFDRAIELDPRQKAYLWQRGLSLYYLDRFEEGSEQFRLDVAQNPNDTEESIWCFLCEAQLYGVDEARRRFLKATSFGISDGSDGCYRDPGVTNWCFEASIGSVKLKHLFNCSNHLHTVMQVGIDPRPVMREAYNMFKDGGDPEKLVSSFLHGQEHEYFYASLYAGLYYESQNNPDTAKLHLLAACLSPYGSRSDDYMASLAKVHCLCRNWTPNQTIRWIPPNLAWVKVNCDESASLINSFTDIGFIGQNHTRAILVGGSQDFSCGTVVLAEAQAIRSALEYARHIGWHHIVVESDALAVVECLSKRLFSSTLGSSGNY
;
A
#
# COMPACT_ATOMS: atom_id res chain seq x y z
N MET A 1 -18.06 8.45 -6.08
CA MET A 1 -17.33 9.01 -7.25
C MET A 1 -18.06 10.29 -7.66
N ALA A 2 -17.50 11.48 -7.40
CA ALA A 2 -18.25 12.73 -7.55
C ALA A 2 -18.68 12.99 -9.00
N SER A 3 -19.99 12.98 -9.26
CA SER A 3 -20.58 13.11 -10.60
C SER A 3 -21.28 14.47 -10.74
N LYS A 4 -21.09 15.13 -11.89
CA LYS A 4 -21.37 16.57 -12.08
C LYS A 4 -22.49 16.80 -13.07
N PHE A 5 -23.50 17.56 -12.67
CA PHE A 5 -24.61 17.95 -13.56
C PHE A 5 -24.91 19.44 -13.49
N ASN A 6 -25.22 20.01 -14.65
CA ASN A 6 -25.43 21.44 -14.87
C ASN A 6 -26.92 21.74 -15.06
N PHE A 7 -27.50 22.62 -14.25
CA PHE A 7 -28.83 23.16 -14.52
C PHE A 7 -28.76 24.43 -15.39
N HIS A 8 -29.59 24.48 -16.43
CA HIS A 8 -29.85 25.66 -17.26
C HIS A 8 -31.36 25.89 -17.39
N SER A 9 -31.87 26.94 -16.76
CA SER A 9 -33.25 27.40 -16.98
C SER A 9 -33.35 28.93 -16.89
N ASN A 10 -33.51 29.57 -18.05
CA ASN A 10 -33.72 31.01 -18.16
C ASN A 10 -35.15 31.36 -17.74
N ILE A 11 -35.33 32.04 -16.60
CA ILE A 11 -36.58 32.67 -16.20
C ILE A 11 -36.26 34.10 -15.75
N PHE A 12 -36.72 35.09 -16.50
CA PHE A 12 -36.46 36.52 -16.26
C PHE A 12 -37.53 37.16 -15.37
N MET A 13 -37.12 37.89 -14.33
CA MET A 13 -37.84 39.05 -13.77
C MET A 13 -36.83 40.11 -13.24
N SER A 14 -37.27 41.37 -13.14
CA SER A 14 -36.39 42.54 -13.00
C SER A 14 -36.11 42.98 -11.54
N PRO A 15 -34.98 43.65 -11.25
CA PRO A 15 -34.56 44.03 -9.88
C PRO A 15 -34.93 45.47 -9.47
N CYS A 16 -34.84 45.74 -8.15
CA CYS A 16 -34.86 47.08 -7.53
C CYS A 16 -33.59 47.32 -6.65
N PHE A 17 -33.37 48.57 -6.21
CA PHE A 17 -32.06 49.14 -5.86
C PHE A 17 -31.60 49.09 -4.36
N CYS A 18 -30.27 49.30 -4.19
CA CYS A 18 -29.48 49.92 -3.09
C CYS A 18 -28.35 49.00 -2.55
N HIS A 19 -27.04 49.32 -2.62
CA HIS A 19 -26.23 50.34 -1.89
C HIS A 19 -26.17 50.10 -0.36
N SER A 20 -25.04 50.18 0.38
CA SER A 20 -23.67 50.75 0.18
C SER A 20 -22.65 50.05 1.14
N SER A 21 -21.36 49.75 0.83
CA SER A 21 -20.11 50.55 0.70
C SER A 21 -19.16 50.56 1.94
N PHE A 22 -17.86 50.87 1.72
CA PHE A 22 -16.70 50.98 2.67
C PHE A 22 -16.04 49.64 3.12
N LEU A 23 -14.70 49.42 3.18
CA LEU A 23 -13.45 50.21 3.42
C LEU A 23 -13.24 50.62 4.89
N SER A 24 -12.05 50.58 5.53
CA SER A 24 -10.70 50.05 5.22
C SER A 24 -9.97 49.77 6.58
N SER A 25 -8.67 49.54 6.81
CA SER A 25 -7.39 49.89 6.16
C SER A 25 -6.23 48.95 6.63
N SER A 26 -4.96 49.26 6.31
CA SER A 26 -3.74 48.49 6.65
C SER A 26 -2.66 49.33 7.36
N SER A 27 -1.72 48.70 8.09
CA SER A 27 -0.37 49.26 8.36
C SER A 27 0.69 48.18 8.69
N SER A 28 1.97 48.53 8.58
CA SER A 28 3.16 47.64 8.73
C SER A 28 4.37 48.40 9.30
N LEU A 29 5.42 47.70 9.77
CA LEU A 29 6.74 48.31 10.06
C LEU A 29 7.91 47.30 10.10
N SER A 30 9.14 47.78 9.84
CA SER A 30 10.47 47.13 9.96
C SER A 30 11.17 47.47 11.30
N GLY A 31 12.33 46.95 11.76
CA GLY A 31 13.40 46.05 11.24
C GLY A 31 14.81 46.63 11.54
N PHE A 32 15.89 45.86 11.84
CA PHE A 32 17.31 46.34 11.98
C PHE A 32 18.40 45.21 12.03
N ASN A 33 19.72 45.56 12.09
CA ASN A 33 20.91 44.79 11.63
C ASN A 33 22.22 45.05 12.50
N THR A 34 23.34 44.28 12.54
CA THR A 34 23.71 42.90 12.10
C THR A 34 24.85 42.14 12.87
N PRO A 35 26.20 42.40 12.78
CA PRO A 35 27.19 41.28 12.69
C PRO A 35 28.54 41.35 13.48
N ASN A 36 29.29 40.22 13.57
CA ASN A 36 30.78 39.99 13.71
C ASN A 36 31.07 38.55 14.25
N LYS A 37 32.23 37.85 14.10
CA LYS A 37 33.43 37.87 13.21
C LYS A 37 34.20 36.50 13.30
N LEU A 38 35.24 36.30 12.47
CA LEU A 38 36.12 35.09 12.39
C LEU A 38 37.52 35.29 13.03
N LEU A 39 38.31 34.20 13.22
CA LEU A 39 39.69 33.95 12.66
C LEU A 39 40.56 32.95 13.49
N PHE A 40 41.09 31.87 12.86
CA PHE A 40 42.37 31.10 13.07
C PHE A 40 42.80 30.61 14.49
N PHE A 41 43.67 29.60 14.72
CA PHE A 41 44.57 28.69 13.94
C PHE A 41 44.35 27.22 14.44
N GLY A 42 45.15 26.14 14.23
CA GLY A 42 46.50 25.88 13.68
C GLY A 42 46.84 24.36 13.59
N VAL A 43 48.12 23.97 13.45
CA VAL A 43 48.55 22.59 13.05
C VAL A 43 49.88 22.15 13.72
N THR A 44 50.02 20.88 14.16
CA THR A 44 51.17 19.93 13.88
C THR A 44 51.15 18.63 14.72
N PRO A 45 51.71 17.49 14.24
CA PRO A 45 51.76 16.20 14.95
C PRO A 45 53.18 15.73 15.36
N SER A 46 53.26 14.72 16.25
CA SER A 46 54.48 13.95 16.60
C SER A 46 54.10 12.61 17.25
N ARG A 47 54.93 11.55 17.33
CA ARG A 47 56.11 11.08 16.56
C ARG A 47 56.28 9.58 16.88
N MET A 48 56.74 8.77 15.93
CA MET A 48 56.93 7.32 16.14
C MET A 48 57.93 7.00 17.28
N GLN A 49 57.63 5.96 18.06
CA GLN A 49 58.63 5.14 18.74
C GLN A 49 58.44 3.68 18.36
N SER A 50 59.55 3.00 18.09
CA SER A 50 59.61 1.57 17.74
C SER A 50 60.02 0.74 18.94
N GLN A 51 59.29 -0.35 19.22
CA GLN A 51 59.80 -1.44 20.07
C GLN A 51 59.81 -2.73 19.26
N GLN A 52 60.96 -3.39 19.23
CA GLN A 52 61.13 -4.75 18.71
C GLN A 52 60.89 -5.73 19.87
N ALA A 53 60.14 -6.80 19.61
CA ALA A 53 59.99 -7.93 20.52
C ALA A 53 60.08 -9.24 19.74
N LEU A 54 60.61 -10.29 20.36
CA LEU A 54 60.97 -11.55 19.70
C LEU A 54 59.73 -12.36 19.30
N ALA A 55 59.79 -13.00 18.12
CA ALA A 55 58.89 -14.07 17.75
C ALA A 55 59.39 -15.42 18.31
N PRO A 56 58.54 -16.24 18.96
CA PRO A 56 58.91 -17.60 19.34
C PRO A 56 58.91 -18.51 18.10
N MET A 57 59.91 -19.39 17.98
CA MET A 57 59.94 -20.39 16.91
C MET A 57 59.05 -21.59 17.25
N LEU A 58 58.01 -21.80 16.44
CA LEU A 58 57.22 -23.02 16.41
C LEU A 58 57.37 -23.70 15.04
N SER A 59 57.53 -25.03 15.06
CA SER A 59 57.89 -25.84 13.89
C SER A 59 56.88 -25.71 12.76
N ARG A 60 57.25 -24.97 11.71
CA ARG A 60 56.41 -24.68 10.55
C ARG A 60 56.28 -25.92 9.64
N ARG A 61 55.44 -26.88 10.03
CA ARG A 61 54.86 -27.83 9.06
C ARG A 61 54.23 -26.99 7.95
N LEU A 62 54.67 -27.20 6.71
CA LEU A 62 54.09 -26.57 5.53
C LEU A 62 52.74 -27.22 5.23
N PHE A 63 51.74 -26.83 6.01
CA PHE A 63 50.33 -27.05 5.66
C PHE A 63 50.04 -26.13 4.48
N LEU A 64 50.25 -26.63 3.26
CA LEU A 64 49.73 -26.02 2.05
C LEU A 64 48.20 -26.14 2.14
N PRO A 65 47.45 -25.03 2.30
CA PRO A 65 46.01 -25.09 2.09
C PRO A 65 45.78 -25.45 0.62
N SER A 66 44.68 -26.12 0.30
CA SER A 66 44.33 -26.34 -1.10
C SER A 66 44.27 -25.00 -1.83
N VAL A 67 44.68 -24.97 -3.11
CA VAL A 67 44.60 -23.73 -3.89
C VAL A 67 43.16 -23.23 -3.95
N SER A 68 42.17 -24.14 -3.97
CA SER A 68 40.75 -23.82 -3.71
C SER A 68 40.58 -23.05 -2.40
N GLY A 69 40.97 -23.58 -1.24
CA GLY A 69 40.75 -22.90 0.05
C GLY A 69 41.38 -21.49 0.17
N ILE A 70 42.48 -21.21 -0.56
CA ILE A 70 43.04 -19.85 -0.67
C ILE A 70 42.27 -19.02 -1.71
N TRP A 71 41.92 -19.60 -2.84
CA TRP A 71 41.17 -18.94 -3.91
C TRP A 71 39.76 -18.57 -3.48
N ASP A 72 39.04 -19.46 -2.81
CA ASP A 72 37.71 -19.27 -2.23
C ASP A 72 37.74 -18.23 -1.08
N ALA A 73 38.84 -18.17 -0.31
CA ALA A 73 39.05 -17.15 0.71
C ALA A 73 39.39 -15.76 0.15
N LEU A 74 40.08 -15.68 -1.00
CA LEU A 74 40.45 -14.41 -1.65
C LEU A 74 39.34 -13.89 -2.57
N THR A 75 38.84 -14.74 -3.47
CA THR A 75 37.80 -14.40 -4.45
C THR A 75 36.42 -14.50 -3.85
N GLY A 76 36.07 -15.58 -3.14
CA GLY A 76 34.73 -15.76 -2.55
C GLY A 76 34.39 -14.70 -1.49
N ALA A 77 35.39 -14.21 -0.73
CA ALA A 77 35.20 -13.06 0.15
C ALA A 77 34.91 -11.75 -0.61
N ASN A 78 35.52 -11.57 -1.79
CA ASN A 78 35.23 -10.44 -2.66
C ASN A 78 33.85 -10.58 -3.35
N SER A 79 33.52 -11.75 -3.91
CA SER A 79 32.20 -12.02 -4.51
C SER A 79 31.07 -11.89 -3.50
N SER A 80 31.23 -12.37 -2.25
CA SER A 80 30.26 -12.16 -1.17
C SER A 80 30.04 -10.67 -0.88
N ARG A 81 31.11 -9.87 -0.92
CA ARG A 81 31.04 -8.41 -0.72
C ARG A 81 30.38 -7.71 -1.92
N GLU A 82 30.66 -8.13 -3.14
CA GLU A 82 30.03 -7.61 -4.35
C GLU A 82 28.54 -7.98 -4.43
N ALA A 83 28.15 -9.19 -3.99
CA ALA A 83 26.75 -9.59 -3.86
C ALA A 83 26.00 -8.66 -2.89
N VAL A 84 26.57 -8.36 -1.72
CA VAL A 84 25.98 -7.40 -0.76
C VAL A 84 25.89 -5.97 -1.33
N ILE A 85 26.80 -5.57 -2.21
CA ILE A 85 26.72 -4.28 -2.92
C ILE A 85 25.60 -4.31 -3.97
N ALA A 86 25.48 -5.39 -4.75
CA ALA A 86 24.42 -5.59 -5.73
C ALA A 86 23.03 -5.59 -5.08
N ILE A 87 22.84 -6.30 -3.95
CA ILE A 87 21.58 -6.27 -3.16
C ILE A 87 21.21 -4.84 -2.78
N ARG A 88 22.15 -4.08 -2.20
CA ARG A 88 21.93 -2.67 -1.81
C ARG A 88 21.59 -1.80 -3.01
N ARG A 89 22.20 -2.06 -4.18
CA ARG A 89 21.90 -1.36 -5.43
C ARG A 89 20.50 -1.70 -5.93
N GLY A 90 20.13 -2.99 -5.98
CA GLY A 90 18.80 -3.45 -6.37
C GLY A 90 17.70 -2.82 -5.52
N MET A 91 17.87 -2.82 -4.18
CA MET A 91 16.96 -2.10 -3.28
C MET A 91 16.87 -0.61 -3.61
N GLN A 92 18.00 0.06 -3.89
CA GLN A 92 18.00 1.50 -4.17
C GLN A 92 17.40 1.84 -5.54
N ILE A 93 17.53 0.96 -6.53
CA ILE A 93 16.91 1.10 -7.86
C ILE A 93 15.40 0.84 -7.75
N PHE A 94 14.97 -0.16 -6.96
CA PHE A 94 13.55 -0.40 -6.66
C PHE A 94 12.89 0.82 -6.02
N ARG A 95 13.55 1.46 -5.04
CA ARG A 95 13.07 2.71 -4.41
C ARG A 95 12.85 3.87 -5.39
N GLN A 96 13.46 3.83 -6.59
CA GLN A 96 13.28 4.85 -7.65
C GLN A 96 12.14 4.50 -8.62
N GLY A 97 11.49 3.33 -8.48
CA GLY A 97 10.44 2.85 -9.36
C GLY A 97 10.93 1.98 -10.53
N ASP A 98 12.24 1.76 -10.67
CA ASP A 98 12.80 0.87 -11.70
C ASP A 98 12.84 -0.58 -11.17
N VAL A 99 11.72 -1.27 -11.33
CA VAL A 99 11.56 -2.67 -10.91
C VAL A 99 12.39 -3.65 -11.77
N LEU A 100 12.66 -3.29 -13.03
CA LEU A 100 13.44 -4.14 -13.93
C LEU A 100 14.93 -4.08 -13.59
N GLY A 101 15.47 -2.89 -13.36
CA GLY A 101 16.83 -2.69 -12.91
C GLY A 101 17.07 -3.23 -11.49
N SER A 102 16.07 -3.20 -10.60
CA SER A 102 16.21 -3.84 -9.29
C SER A 102 16.33 -5.35 -9.38
N LEU A 103 15.49 -6.01 -10.19
CA LEU A 103 15.57 -7.45 -10.39
C LEU A 103 16.92 -7.86 -11.01
N ALA A 104 17.44 -7.10 -11.98
CA ALA A 104 18.74 -7.39 -12.59
C ALA A 104 19.91 -7.36 -11.59
N GLU A 105 19.94 -6.42 -10.64
CA GLU A 105 20.94 -6.40 -9.56
C GLU A 105 20.71 -7.49 -8.51
N PHE A 106 19.46 -7.90 -8.26
CA PHE A 106 19.17 -9.04 -7.37
C PHE A 106 19.55 -10.39 -8.00
N ASP A 107 19.31 -10.59 -9.30
CA ASP A 107 19.76 -11.78 -10.03
C ASP A 107 21.31 -11.81 -10.07
N ARG A 108 21.97 -10.68 -10.38
CA ARG A 108 23.43 -10.52 -10.28
C ARG A 108 23.98 -10.85 -8.89
N ALA A 109 23.28 -10.49 -7.81
CA ALA A 109 23.70 -10.84 -6.46
C ALA A 109 23.70 -12.35 -6.20
N ILE A 110 22.75 -13.08 -6.79
CA ILE A 110 22.66 -14.55 -6.72
C ILE A 110 23.74 -15.22 -7.58
N GLU A 111 24.10 -14.63 -8.73
CA GLU A 111 25.25 -15.10 -9.53
C GLU A 111 26.58 -14.96 -8.77
N LEU A 112 26.76 -13.87 -8.02
CA LEU A 112 27.95 -13.59 -7.22
C LEU A 112 28.03 -14.42 -5.94
N ASP A 113 26.90 -14.69 -5.29
CA ASP A 113 26.79 -15.58 -4.14
C ASP A 113 25.42 -16.28 -4.08
N PRO A 114 25.31 -17.53 -4.57
CA PRO A 114 24.05 -18.27 -4.58
C PRO A 114 23.40 -18.49 -3.21
N ARG A 115 24.17 -18.38 -2.11
CA ARG A 115 23.65 -18.50 -0.74
C ARG A 115 22.69 -17.36 -0.39
N GLN A 116 22.86 -16.20 -1.01
CA GLN A 116 22.01 -15.04 -0.79
C GLN A 116 20.56 -15.25 -1.27
N LYS A 117 20.30 -16.18 -2.20
CA LYS A 117 18.96 -16.43 -2.74
C LYS A 117 17.92 -16.78 -1.68
N ALA A 118 18.31 -17.42 -0.57
CA ALA A 118 17.39 -17.84 0.49
C ALA A 118 17.00 -16.72 1.48
N TYR A 119 17.51 -15.49 1.28
CA TYR A 119 17.31 -14.34 2.18
C TYR A 119 17.06 -13.04 1.41
N LEU A 120 16.44 -13.13 0.22
CA LEU A 120 16.32 -12.05 -0.75
C LEU A 120 14.87 -11.79 -1.19
N TRP A 121 13.95 -11.75 -0.23
CA TRP A 121 12.53 -11.42 -0.45
C TRP A 121 12.28 -10.14 -1.27
N GLN A 122 13.20 -9.16 -1.26
CA GLN A 122 13.10 -7.96 -2.10
C GLN A 122 13.13 -8.28 -3.61
N ARG A 123 13.75 -9.41 -4.00
CA ARG A 123 13.68 -9.98 -5.34
C ARG A 123 12.27 -10.49 -5.65
N GLY A 124 11.62 -11.15 -4.69
CA GLY A 124 10.23 -11.61 -4.81
C GLY A 124 9.26 -10.46 -5.07
N LEU A 125 9.47 -9.33 -4.40
CA LEU A 125 8.71 -8.10 -4.63
C LEU A 125 8.97 -7.52 -6.02
N SER A 126 10.22 -7.56 -6.50
CA SER A 126 10.53 -7.13 -7.87
C SER A 126 9.89 -8.05 -8.93
N LEU A 127 9.80 -9.36 -8.65
CA LEU A 127 9.11 -10.32 -9.51
C LEU A 127 7.59 -10.10 -9.52
N TYR A 128 6.98 -9.78 -8.37
CA TYR A 128 5.55 -9.44 -8.27
C TYR A 128 5.17 -8.23 -9.14
N TYR A 129 5.95 -7.15 -9.09
CA TYR A 129 5.70 -5.95 -9.91
C TYR A 129 6.15 -6.07 -11.38
N LEU A 130 6.65 -7.24 -11.80
CA LEU A 130 6.95 -7.61 -13.19
C LEU A 130 6.07 -8.78 -13.68
N ASP A 131 4.96 -9.06 -12.98
CA ASP A 131 4.00 -10.13 -13.24
C ASP A 131 4.60 -11.56 -13.26
N ARG A 132 5.83 -11.74 -12.76
CA ARG A 132 6.55 -13.03 -12.64
C ARG A 132 6.13 -13.77 -11.36
N PHE A 133 4.82 -13.89 -11.15
CA PHE A 133 4.22 -14.35 -9.89
C PHE A 133 4.63 -15.78 -9.49
N GLU A 134 4.89 -16.69 -10.44
CA GLU A 134 5.34 -18.05 -10.14
C GLU A 134 6.70 -18.04 -9.42
N GLU A 135 7.68 -17.37 -10.03
CA GLU A 135 9.02 -17.17 -9.43
C GLU A 135 8.96 -16.32 -8.16
N GLY A 136 8.07 -15.32 -8.11
CA GLY A 136 7.84 -14.51 -6.91
C GLY A 136 7.37 -15.36 -5.74
N SER A 137 6.35 -16.20 -5.95
CA SER A 137 5.84 -17.13 -4.94
C SER A 137 6.92 -18.10 -4.45
N GLU A 138 7.76 -18.63 -5.35
CA GLU A 138 8.83 -19.54 -4.97
C GLU A 138 9.99 -18.83 -4.25
N GLN A 139 10.29 -17.58 -4.59
CA GLN A 139 11.22 -16.76 -3.83
C GLN A 139 10.74 -16.62 -2.38
N PHE A 140 9.48 -16.21 -2.17
CA PHE A 140 8.93 -16.07 -0.82
C PHE A 140 8.86 -17.41 -0.04
N ARG A 141 8.62 -18.56 -0.70
CA ARG A 141 8.70 -19.87 -0.03
C ARG A 141 10.12 -20.18 0.48
N LEU A 142 11.17 -19.76 -0.21
CA LEU A 142 12.55 -19.91 0.24
C LEU A 142 12.85 -19.01 1.44
N ASP A 143 12.40 -17.74 1.39
CA ASP A 143 12.59 -16.76 2.48
C ASP A 143 11.84 -17.17 3.76
N VAL A 144 10.56 -17.56 3.68
CA VAL A 144 9.77 -18.08 4.82
C VAL A 144 10.41 -19.34 5.42
N ALA A 145 11.03 -20.19 4.59
CA ALA A 145 11.75 -21.37 5.08
C ALA A 145 13.06 -21.04 5.83
N GLN A 146 13.55 -19.80 5.79
CA GLN A 146 14.64 -19.31 6.63
C GLN A 146 14.14 -18.50 7.83
N ASN A 147 13.10 -17.68 7.67
CA ASN A 147 12.53 -16.84 8.72
C ASN A 147 11.03 -17.11 8.93
N PRO A 148 10.65 -18.27 9.50
CA PRO A 148 9.25 -18.68 9.57
C PRO A 148 8.40 -17.81 10.50
N ASN A 149 9.01 -17.02 11.41
CA ASN A 149 8.26 -16.13 12.31
C ASN A 149 7.84 -14.81 11.65
N ASP A 150 8.31 -14.50 10.45
CA ASP A 150 7.86 -13.32 9.72
C ASP A 150 6.64 -13.70 8.87
N THR A 151 5.50 -13.03 9.09
CA THR A 151 4.31 -13.29 8.29
C THR A 151 4.29 -12.51 6.98
N GLU A 152 5.19 -11.55 6.79
CA GLU A 152 5.23 -10.63 5.64
C GLU A 152 5.43 -11.39 4.32
N GLU A 153 6.50 -12.18 4.19
CA GLU A 153 6.78 -12.96 2.98
C GLU A 153 5.69 -14.00 2.69
N SER A 154 5.03 -14.53 3.72
CA SER A 154 3.89 -15.43 3.51
C SER A 154 2.71 -14.72 2.82
N ILE A 155 2.39 -13.50 3.24
CA ILE A 155 1.35 -12.66 2.61
C ILE A 155 1.74 -12.31 1.17
N TRP A 156 3.02 -12.04 0.89
CA TRP A 156 3.48 -11.82 -0.48
C TRP A 156 3.45 -13.08 -1.36
N CYS A 157 3.68 -14.26 -0.79
CA CYS A 157 3.44 -15.53 -1.46
C CYS A 157 1.95 -15.71 -1.80
N PHE A 158 1.05 -15.40 -0.86
CA PHE A 158 -0.41 -15.37 -1.13
C PHE A 158 -0.75 -14.41 -2.27
N LEU A 159 -0.21 -13.19 -2.27
CA LEU A 159 -0.51 -12.18 -3.29
C LEU A 159 -0.05 -12.64 -4.68
N CYS A 160 1.10 -13.33 -4.78
CA CYS A 160 1.52 -13.99 -6.02
C CYS A 160 0.55 -15.11 -6.44
N GLU A 161 0.18 -16.00 -5.52
CA GLU A 161 -0.74 -17.10 -5.82
C GLU A 161 -2.16 -16.63 -6.16
N ALA A 162 -2.61 -15.50 -5.60
CA ALA A 162 -3.91 -14.90 -5.92
C ALA A 162 -3.97 -14.38 -7.36
N GLN A 163 -2.87 -13.82 -7.89
CA GLN A 163 -2.76 -13.41 -9.28
C GLN A 163 -2.67 -14.61 -10.25
N LEU A 164 -2.11 -15.75 -9.82
CA LEU A 164 -2.02 -16.97 -10.62
C LEU A 164 -3.30 -17.82 -10.64
N TYR A 165 -4.02 -17.88 -9.52
CA TYR A 165 -5.06 -18.88 -9.27
C TYR A 165 -6.37 -18.33 -8.70
N GLY A 166 -6.42 -17.04 -8.35
CA GLY A 166 -7.54 -16.42 -7.63
C GLY A 166 -7.44 -16.55 -6.11
N VAL A 167 -8.10 -15.62 -5.41
CA VAL A 167 -8.05 -15.45 -3.94
C VAL A 167 -8.41 -16.73 -3.18
N ASP A 168 -9.45 -17.46 -3.60
CA ASP A 168 -9.95 -18.63 -2.88
C ASP A 168 -8.98 -19.81 -2.94
N GLU A 169 -8.34 -20.03 -4.10
CA GLU A 169 -7.39 -21.11 -4.32
C GLU A 169 -6.01 -20.79 -3.70
N ALA A 170 -5.60 -19.52 -3.71
CA ALA A 170 -4.46 -19.03 -2.93
C ALA A 170 -4.70 -19.23 -1.42
N ARG A 171 -5.87 -18.85 -0.90
CA ARG A 171 -6.27 -19.10 0.50
C ARG A 171 -6.29 -20.58 0.85
N ARG A 172 -6.80 -21.43 -0.05
CA ARG A 172 -6.79 -22.89 0.11
C ARG A 172 -5.38 -23.48 0.10
N ARG A 173 -4.42 -22.89 -0.62
CA ARG A 173 -3.00 -23.25 -0.55
C ARG A 173 -2.35 -22.77 0.76
N PHE A 174 -2.61 -21.52 1.15
CA PHE A 174 -2.16 -20.90 2.39
C PHE A 174 -2.54 -21.73 3.64
N LEU A 175 -3.81 -22.15 3.74
CA LEU A 175 -4.29 -22.98 4.84
C LEU A 175 -3.61 -24.37 4.91
N LYS A 176 -3.29 -24.99 3.77
CA LYS A 176 -2.53 -26.25 3.72
C LYS A 176 -1.09 -26.08 4.20
N ALA A 177 -0.53 -24.87 4.11
CA ALA A 177 0.79 -24.57 4.62
C ALA A 177 0.78 -24.54 6.17
N THR A 178 -0.21 -23.87 6.77
CA THR A 178 -0.33 -23.82 8.24
C THR A 178 -0.75 -25.16 8.86
N SER A 179 -1.62 -25.95 8.20
CA SER A 179 -2.29 -27.09 8.86
C SER A 179 -1.37 -28.25 9.28
N PHE A 180 -0.22 -28.44 8.63
CA PHE A 180 0.77 -29.46 9.02
C PHE A 180 1.62 -29.05 10.23
N GLY A 181 1.41 -27.86 10.81
CA GLY A 181 2.04 -27.44 12.07
C GLY A 181 1.42 -28.05 13.34
N ILE A 182 0.27 -28.73 13.23
CA ILE A 182 -0.41 -29.39 14.37
C ILE A 182 -0.80 -30.82 13.98
N SER A 183 0.09 -31.76 14.26
CA SER A 183 -0.21 -33.19 14.31
C SER A 183 0.50 -33.79 15.51
N ASP A 184 -0.26 -34.42 16.42
CA ASP A 184 0.31 -35.27 17.46
C ASP A 184 1.20 -36.36 16.82
N GLY A 185 2.24 -36.79 17.54
CA GLY A 185 3.37 -37.53 16.99
C GLY A 185 3.07 -38.97 16.53
N SER A 186 2.31 -39.15 15.45
CA SER A 186 1.89 -40.46 14.93
C SER A 186 1.93 -40.61 13.40
N ASP A 187 2.78 -39.87 12.68
CA ASP A 187 3.12 -40.20 11.29
C ASP A 187 4.61 -39.97 10.97
N GLY A 188 5.24 -40.99 10.37
CA GLY A 188 6.70 -41.18 10.40
C GLY A 188 7.47 -40.58 9.23
N CYS A 189 7.42 -39.26 9.02
CA CYS A 189 8.24 -38.58 7.99
C CYS A 189 9.48 -37.90 8.59
N TYR A 190 10.67 -38.43 8.31
CA TYR A 190 11.96 -37.85 8.72
C TYR A 190 12.72 -37.27 7.51
N ARG A 191 13.38 -36.11 7.68
CA ARG A 191 14.14 -35.43 6.63
C ARG A 191 15.62 -35.77 6.72
N ASP A 192 16.17 -36.39 5.68
CA ASP A 192 17.61 -36.62 5.56
C ASP A 192 18.29 -35.34 5.03
N PRO A 193 19.26 -34.73 5.74
CA PRO A 193 19.88 -33.47 5.33
C PRO A 193 20.80 -33.58 4.10
N GLY A 194 21.01 -34.77 3.52
CA GLY A 194 21.89 -34.99 2.37
C GLY A 194 21.23 -35.05 0.98
N VAL A 195 19.90 -35.14 0.86
CA VAL A 195 19.23 -35.46 -0.42
C VAL A 195 17.96 -34.64 -0.65
N THR A 196 17.75 -34.12 -1.87
CA THR A 196 16.59 -33.30 -2.25
C THR A 196 15.31 -34.09 -2.57
N ASN A 197 15.34 -35.42 -2.50
CA ASN A 197 14.22 -36.29 -2.86
C ASN A 197 13.62 -37.01 -1.65
N TRP A 198 12.29 -37.03 -1.56
CA TRP A 198 11.54 -37.80 -0.57
C TRP A 198 11.49 -39.28 -0.95
N CYS A 199 11.84 -40.17 -0.01
CA CYS A 199 11.64 -41.62 -0.17
C CYS A 199 10.26 -42.03 0.37
N PHE A 200 9.39 -42.57 -0.49
CA PHE A 200 8.18 -43.28 -0.07
C PHE A 200 8.46 -44.79 -0.02
N GLU A 201 8.36 -45.41 1.17
CA GLU A 201 8.32 -46.87 1.29
C GLU A 201 6.86 -47.37 1.29
N ALA A 202 6.32 -47.66 0.10
CA ALA A 202 5.06 -48.39 -0.03
C ALA A 202 5.31 -49.91 0.13
N SER A 203 4.78 -50.52 1.20
CA SER A 203 4.90 -51.96 1.42
C SER A 203 3.66 -52.70 0.92
N ILE A 204 3.78 -53.39 -0.22
CA ILE A 204 2.74 -54.30 -0.73
C ILE A 204 3.13 -55.71 -0.30
N GLY A 205 2.62 -56.14 0.85
CA GLY A 205 3.07 -57.36 1.52
C GLY A 205 4.54 -57.26 1.97
N SER A 206 5.25 -58.40 1.95
CA SER A 206 6.58 -58.57 2.54
C SER A 206 7.75 -58.05 1.69
N VAL A 207 7.51 -57.36 0.58
CA VAL A 207 8.55 -56.91 -0.37
C VAL A 207 8.67 -55.39 -0.33
N LYS A 208 9.82 -54.88 0.15
CA LYS A 208 10.19 -53.46 0.03
C LYS A 208 10.85 -53.20 -1.32
N LEU A 209 10.21 -52.39 -2.17
CA LEU A 209 10.76 -51.91 -3.44
C LEU A 209 11.14 -50.43 -3.32
N LYS A 210 12.45 -50.14 -3.30
CA LYS A 210 12.96 -48.76 -3.36
C LYS A 210 13.17 -48.33 -4.81
N HIS A 211 12.20 -47.63 -5.37
CA HIS A 211 12.34 -46.93 -6.65
C HIS A 211 12.57 -45.43 -6.45
N LEU A 212 13.72 -44.95 -6.93
CA LEU A 212 13.99 -43.51 -7.05
C LEU A 212 13.21 -42.95 -8.24
N PHE A 213 12.02 -42.42 -7.99
CA PHE A 213 11.30 -41.61 -8.97
C PHE A 213 11.90 -40.20 -9.00
N ASN A 214 12.47 -39.80 -10.13
CA ASN A 214 12.91 -38.43 -10.36
C ASN A 214 11.72 -37.54 -10.77
N CYS A 215 10.80 -37.31 -9.83
CA CYS A 215 9.64 -36.46 -10.04
C CYS A 215 10.07 -34.99 -10.11
N SER A 216 10.20 -34.45 -11.34
CA SER A 216 10.32 -33.01 -11.60
C SER A 216 8.97 -32.28 -11.37
N ASN A 217 8.31 -32.58 -10.26
CA ASN A 217 7.08 -31.94 -9.83
C ASN A 217 7.44 -30.77 -8.93
N HIS A 218 6.87 -29.59 -9.19
CA HIS A 218 6.99 -28.41 -8.33
C HIS A 218 6.78 -28.80 -6.87
N LEU A 219 7.81 -28.58 -6.05
CA LEU A 219 7.81 -29.03 -4.67
C LEU A 219 6.79 -28.16 -3.91
N HIS A 220 5.65 -28.75 -3.54
CA HIS A 220 4.68 -28.12 -2.64
C HIS A 220 5.26 -28.05 -1.21
N THR A 221 6.26 -27.19 -1.05
CA THR A 221 6.91 -26.88 0.22
C THR A 221 5.88 -26.19 1.11
N VAL A 222 5.40 -26.95 2.10
CA VAL A 222 4.51 -26.49 3.16
C VAL A 222 5.19 -25.35 3.92
N MET A 223 4.72 -24.11 3.73
CA MET A 223 5.20 -22.95 4.48
C MET A 223 4.73 -23.05 5.94
N GLN A 224 5.61 -23.52 6.82
CA GLN A 224 5.38 -23.47 8.26
C GLN A 224 5.64 -22.04 8.74
N VAL A 225 4.57 -21.28 9.01
CA VAL A 225 4.63 -19.92 9.54
C VAL A 225 4.39 -19.95 11.05
N GLY A 226 5.25 -19.25 11.79
CA GLY A 226 5.22 -19.10 13.24
C GLY A 226 4.37 -17.91 13.69
N ILE A 227 4.82 -17.22 14.74
CA ILE A 227 4.07 -16.10 15.35
C ILE A 227 4.86 -14.81 15.18
N ASP A 228 4.37 -13.91 14.33
CA ASP A 228 4.97 -12.59 14.12
C ASP A 228 4.92 -11.74 15.40
N PRO A 229 6.02 -11.08 15.81
CA PRO A 229 6.02 -10.21 16.99
C PRO A 229 5.16 -8.94 16.81
N ARG A 230 4.97 -8.45 15.58
CA ARG A 230 4.26 -7.20 15.26
C ARG A 230 2.72 -7.43 15.31
N PRO A 231 1.96 -6.70 16.15
CA PRO A 231 0.50 -6.89 16.26
C PRO A 231 -0.24 -6.76 14.92
N VAL A 232 0.07 -5.68 14.17
CA VAL A 232 -0.52 -5.42 12.85
C VAL A 232 -0.30 -6.55 11.85
N MET A 233 0.87 -7.20 11.86
CA MET A 233 1.19 -8.28 10.91
C MET A 233 0.54 -9.61 11.29
N ARG A 234 0.19 -9.82 12.57
CA ARG A 234 -0.69 -10.93 12.98
C ARG A 234 -2.12 -10.71 12.52
N GLU A 235 -2.66 -9.50 12.66
CA GLU A 235 -4.03 -9.20 12.18
C GLU A 235 -4.12 -9.23 10.65
N ALA A 236 -3.14 -8.68 9.94
CA ALA A 236 -3.04 -8.79 8.48
C ALA A 236 -2.92 -10.26 8.02
N TYR A 237 -2.03 -11.05 8.62
CA TYR A 237 -1.90 -12.48 8.32
C TYR A 237 -3.22 -13.24 8.52
N ASN A 238 -3.93 -12.99 9.62
CA ASN A 238 -5.22 -13.63 9.88
C ASN A 238 -6.30 -13.23 8.85
N MET A 239 -6.31 -11.98 8.39
CA MET A 239 -7.19 -11.53 7.29
C MET A 239 -6.87 -12.24 5.96
N PHE A 240 -5.59 -12.34 5.60
CA PHE A 240 -5.11 -13.10 4.42
C PHE A 240 -5.32 -14.62 4.54
N LYS A 241 -5.32 -15.17 5.76
CA LYS A 241 -5.58 -16.58 6.07
C LYS A 241 -7.07 -16.91 6.08
N ASP A 242 -7.79 -16.45 7.08
CA ASP A 242 -9.15 -16.90 7.40
C ASP A 242 -10.24 -16.07 6.69
N GLY A 243 -9.88 -14.87 6.24
CA GLY A 243 -10.78 -13.89 5.66
C GLY A 243 -11.15 -12.83 6.70
N GLY A 244 -11.30 -11.59 6.25
CA GLY A 244 -11.63 -10.48 7.13
C GLY A 244 -12.04 -9.22 6.40
N ASP A 245 -12.44 -8.24 7.21
CA ASP A 245 -12.74 -6.86 6.82
C ASP A 245 -11.49 -5.99 6.97
N PRO A 246 -10.97 -5.39 5.88
CA PRO A 246 -9.82 -4.50 5.94
C PRO A 246 -10.06 -3.19 6.72
N GLU A 247 -11.30 -2.69 6.78
CA GLU A 247 -11.60 -1.47 7.57
C GLU A 247 -11.49 -1.76 9.07
N LYS A 248 -11.81 -2.99 9.49
CA LYS A 248 -11.51 -3.47 10.85
C LYS A 248 -9.99 -3.46 11.12
N LEU A 249 -9.16 -3.97 10.20
CA LEU A 249 -7.70 -3.94 10.35
C LEU A 249 -7.18 -2.51 10.49
N VAL A 250 -7.65 -1.57 9.65
CA VAL A 250 -7.20 -0.17 9.72
C VAL A 250 -7.70 0.52 10.99
N SER A 251 -8.94 0.26 11.43
CA SER A 251 -9.48 0.85 12.67
C SER A 251 -8.81 0.31 13.95
N SER A 252 -8.36 -0.96 13.99
CA SER A 252 -7.52 -1.50 15.08
C SER A 252 -6.29 -0.63 15.35
N PHE A 253 -5.65 -0.11 14.30
CA PHE A 253 -4.36 0.59 14.38
C PHE A 253 -4.42 2.11 14.10
N LEU A 254 -5.61 2.68 13.87
CA LEU A 254 -5.82 4.12 13.59
C LEU A 254 -5.25 5.05 14.68
N HIS A 255 -5.27 4.60 15.93
CA HIS A 255 -4.73 5.33 17.09
C HIS A 255 -3.46 4.66 17.66
N GLY A 256 -2.84 3.74 16.90
CA GLY A 256 -1.61 3.04 17.26
C GLY A 256 -0.35 3.87 16.97
N GLN A 257 0.79 3.20 16.82
CA GLN A 257 2.01 3.85 16.33
C GLN A 257 1.87 4.21 14.84
N GLU A 258 2.55 5.27 14.38
CA GLU A 258 2.46 5.72 12.98
C GLU A 258 2.79 4.62 11.95
N HIS A 259 3.68 3.69 12.31
CA HIS A 259 4.05 2.55 11.48
C HIS A 259 2.98 1.44 11.48
N GLU A 260 2.24 1.24 12.57
CA GLU A 260 1.16 0.26 12.63
C GLU A 260 0.01 0.68 11.72
N TYR A 261 -0.39 1.96 11.75
CA TYR A 261 -1.37 2.51 10.81
C TYR A 261 -0.91 2.37 9.35
N PHE A 262 0.37 2.66 9.07
CA PHE A 262 0.95 2.49 7.74
C PHE A 262 0.84 1.04 7.24
N TYR A 263 1.27 0.06 8.05
CA TYR A 263 1.22 -1.35 7.67
C TYR A 263 -0.22 -1.87 7.56
N ALA A 264 -1.12 -1.44 8.45
CA ALA A 264 -2.53 -1.79 8.40
C ALA A 264 -3.18 -1.31 7.09
N SER A 265 -2.96 -0.05 6.71
CA SER A 265 -3.52 0.53 5.49
C SER A 265 -2.85 -0.04 4.22
N LEU A 266 -1.53 -0.29 4.24
CA LEU A 266 -0.84 -0.98 3.14
C LEU A 266 -1.45 -2.37 2.87
N TYR A 267 -1.59 -3.20 3.91
CA TYR A 267 -2.12 -4.56 3.74
C TYR A 267 -3.63 -4.61 3.51
N ALA A 268 -4.39 -3.65 4.02
CA ALA A 268 -5.80 -3.46 3.65
C ALA A 268 -5.96 -3.19 2.15
N GLY A 269 -5.15 -2.26 1.60
CA GLY A 269 -5.21 -1.94 0.19
C GLY A 269 -4.75 -3.08 -0.73
N LEU A 270 -3.66 -3.79 -0.38
CA LEU A 270 -3.21 -4.98 -1.10
C LEU A 270 -4.27 -6.11 -1.09
N TYR A 271 -4.99 -6.27 0.02
CA TYR A 271 -6.08 -7.23 0.12
C TYR A 271 -7.25 -6.87 -0.80
N TYR A 272 -7.69 -5.60 -0.81
CA TYR A 272 -8.71 -5.13 -1.76
C TYR A 272 -8.28 -5.27 -3.23
N GLU A 273 -7.00 -5.05 -3.56
CA GLU A 273 -6.50 -5.27 -4.92
C GLU A 273 -6.62 -6.74 -5.32
N SER A 274 -6.24 -7.67 -4.43
CA SER A 274 -6.39 -9.12 -4.68
C SER A 274 -7.84 -9.54 -4.91
N GLN A 275 -8.81 -8.83 -4.30
CA GLN A 275 -10.25 -9.04 -4.49
C GLN A 275 -10.83 -8.38 -5.76
N ASN A 276 -10.00 -7.81 -6.64
CA ASN A 276 -10.40 -7.02 -7.81
C ASN A 276 -11.23 -5.75 -7.45
N ASN A 277 -10.96 -5.12 -6.31
CA ASN A 277 -11.50 -3.81 -5.95
C ASN A 277 -10.40 -2.72 -5.99
N PRO A 278 -10.01 -2.25 -7.19
CA PRO A 278 -8.90 -1.30 -7.35
C PRO A 278 -9.19 0.10 -6.79
N ASP A 279 -10.46 0.53 -6.74
CA ASP A 279 -10.81 1.86 -6.24
C ASP A 279 -10.64 1.96 -4.71
N THR A 280 -11.13 0.97 -3.95
CA THR A 280 -10.88 0.93 -2.50
C THR A 280 -9.42 0.60 -2.18
N ALA A 281 -8.77 -0.28 -2.96
CA ALA A 281 -7.34 -0.56 -2.83
C ALA A 281 -6.48 0.70 -2.94
N LYS A 282 -6.77 1.53 -3.96
CA LYS A 282 -6.10 2.80 -4.22
C LYS A 282 -6.26 3.82 -3.09
N LEU A 283 -7.44 3.90 -2.46
CA LEU A 283 -7.64 4.79 -1.31
C LEU A 283 -6.71 4.43 -0.16
N HIS A 284 -6.63 3.14 0.18
CA HIS A 284 -5.74 2.63 1.24
C HIS A 284 -4.25 2.74 0.88
N LEU A 285 -3.84 2.36 -0.33
CA LEU A 285 -2.44 2.51 -0.75
C LEU A 285 -1.98 3.99 -0.74
N LEU A 286 -2.85 4.92 -1.13
CA LEU A 286 -2.57 6.35 -1.05
C LEU A 286 -2.56 6.86 0.40
N ALA A 287 -3.46 6.39 1.26
CA ALA A 287 -3.46 6.73 2.69
C ALA A 287 -2.18 6.23 3.38
N ALA A 288 -1.73 5.01 3.09
CA ALA A 288 -0.43 4.50 3.53
C ALA A 288 0.73 5.39 3.04
N CYS A 289 0.78 5.74 1.75
CA CYS A 289 1.82 6.62 1.20
C CYS A 289 1.84 8.02 1.83
N LEU A 290 0.67 8.58 2.15
CA LEU A 290 0.50 9.93 2.70
C LEU A 290 0.58 9.97 4.24
N SER A 291 0.57 8.82 4.91
CA SER A 291 0.69 8.73 6.37
C SER A 291 1.99 9.37 6.88
N PRO A 292 2.04 9.80 8.16
CA PRO A 292 3.26 10.38 8.75
C PRO A 292 4.49 9.44 8.69
N TYR A 293 4.28 8.13 8.72
CA TYR A 293 5.35 7.14 8.52
C TYR A 293 5.70 6.97 7.04
N GLY A 294 4.71 6.66 6.18
CA GLY A 294 4.93 6.41 4.75
C GLY A 294 5.56 7.60 4.02
N SER A 295 5.23 8.83 4.41
CA SER A 295 5.79 10.05 3.82
C SER A 295 7.23 10.38 4.26
N ARG A 296 7.63 9.99 5.49
CA ARG A 296 8.92 10.38 6.11
C ARG A 296 9.95 9.25 6.27
N SER A 297 9.53 8.00 6.18
CA SER A 297 10.39 6.84 6.45
C SER A 297 11.21 6.41 5.22
N ASP A 298 12.51 6.14 5.44
CA ASP A 298 13.42 5.49 4.48
C ASP A 298 13.23 3.96 4.39
N ASP A 299 12.26 3.43 5.15
CA ASP A 299 11.90 2.02 5.17
C ASP A 299 11.56 1.46 3.77
N TYR A 300 11.86 0.17 3.57
CA TYR A 300 11.68 -0.46 2.27
C TYR A 300 10.21 -0.63 1.88
N MET A 301 9.33 -0.91 2.85
CA MET A 301 7.89 -1.03 2.61
C MET A 301 7.23 0.33 2.45
N ALA A 302 7.69 1.35 3.19
CA ALA A 302 7.33 2.75 2.93
C ALA A 302 7.75 3.24 1.52
N SER A 303 8.75 2.61 0.93
CA SER A 303 9.13 2.82 -0.47
C SER A 303 8.29 1.98 -1.44
N LEU A 304 8.02 0.71 -1.10
CA LEU A 304 7.16 -0.19 -1.88
C LEU A 304 5.75 0.37 -2.08
N ALA A 305 5.13 0.99 -1.07
CA ALA A 305 3.81 1.59 -1.21
C ALA A 305 3.79 2.65 -2.34
N LYS A 306 4.88 3.43 -2.46
CA LYS A 306 5.07 4.44 -3.52
C LYS A 306 5.32 3.78 -4.88
N VAL A 307 6.14 2.73 -4.94
CA VAL A 307 6.38 1.94 -6.17
C VAL A 307 5.09 1.30 -6.67
N HIS A 308 4.28 0.71 -5.78
CA HIS A 308 2.97 0.17 -6.09
C HIS A 308 2.07 1.24 -6.76
N CYS A 309 1.96 2.41 -6.12
CA CYS A 309 1.20 3.53 -6.66
C CYS A 309 1.72 4.00 -8.03
N LEU A 310 3.04 4.02 -8.25
CA LEU A 310 3.64 4.34 -9.54
C LEU A 310 3.27 3.30 -10.61
N CYS A 311 3.44 2.00 -10.32
CA CYS A 311 3.14 0.91 -11.26
C CYS A 311 1.66 0.86 -11.67
N ARG A 312 0.73 1.30 -10.80
CA ARG A 312 -0.71 1.41 -11.13
C ARG A 312 -1.14 2.81 -11.62
N ASN A 313 -0.21 3.76 -11.81
CA ASN A 313 -0.48 5.18 -12.13
C ASN A 313 -1.38 5.91 -11.11
N TRP A 314 -1.43 5.43 -9.86
CA TRP A 314 -2.17 6.03 -8.76
C TRP A 314 -1.40 7.21 -8.15
N THR A 315 -1.47 8.37 -8.80
CA THR A 315 -0.82 9.57 -8.27
C THR A 315 -1.60 10.15 -7.06
N PRO A 316 -0.91 10.57 -5.97
CA PRO A 316 -1.55 11.30 -4.86
C PRO A 316 -2.18 12.65 -5.27
N ASN A 317 -1.90 13.13 -6.49
CA ASN A 317 -2.54 14.32 -7.07
C ASN A 317 -3.92 14.04 -7.70
N GLN A 318 -4.45 12.81 -7.60
CA GLN A 318 -5.89 12.55 -7.67
C GLN A 318 -6.58 12.69 -6.29
N THR A 319 -6.23 13.73 -5.55
CA THR A 319 -7.30 14.46 -4.86
C THR A 319 -8.33 14.87 -5.93
N ILE A 320 -9.62 14.78 -5.63
CA ILE A 320 -10.65 15.42 -6.47
C ILE A 320 -10.47 16.92 -6.27
N ARG A 321 -9.49 17.52 -6.97
CA ARG A 321 -9.19 18.95 -6.91
C ARG A 321 -10.48 19.66 -7.22
N TRP A 322 -11.08 20.29 -6.22
CA TRP A 322 -12.30 21.07 -6.38
C TRP A 322 -12.07 22.07 -7.51
N ILE A 323 -12.75 21.82 -8.64
CA ILE A 323 -12.73 22.66 -9.83
C ILE A 323 -13.80 23.72 -9.59
N PRO A 324 -13.46 25.02 -9.67
CA PRO A 324 -14.46 26.07 -9.54
C PRO A 324 -15.56 25.92 -10.59
N PRO A 325 -16.82 26.24 -10.23
CA PRO A 325 -17.85 26.46 -11.24
C PRO A 325 -17.46 27.67 -12.11
N ASN A 326 -18.11 27.81 -13.27
CA ASN A 326 -17.88 28.94 -14.16
C ASN A 326 -18.20 30.29 -13.49
N LEU A 327 -17.75 31.39 -14.09
CA LEU A 327 -18.14 32.74 -13.66
C LEU A 327 -19.68 32.86 -13.62
N ALA A 328 -20.20 33.47 -12.55
CA ALA A 328 -21.64 33.56 -12.23
C ALA A 328 -22.40 32.24 -11.97
N TRP A 329 -21.71 31.09 -11.92
CA TRP A 329 -22.30 29.84 -11.43
C TRP A 329 -22.01 29.61 -9.93
N VAL A 330 -22.93 28.92 -9.27
CA VAL A 330 -22.75 28.38 -7.91
C VAL A 330 -22.57 26.87 -7.98
N LYS A 331 -21.65 26.35 -7.19
CA LYS A 331 -21.48 24.92 -6.95
C LYS A 331 -21.96 24.59 -5.56
N VAL A 332 -22.87 23.64 -5.43
CA VAL A 332 -23.35 23.14 -4.14
C VAL A 332 -22.85 21.71 -3.96
N ASN A 333 -22.15 21.45 -2.85
CA ASN A 333 -21.84 20.09 -2.41
C ASN A 333 -22.91 19.66 -1.40
N CYS A 334 -23.47 18.46 -1.57
CA CYS A 334 -24.34 17.79 -0.62
C CYS A 334 -23.55 16.72 0.14
N ASP A 335 -23.95 16.45 1.40
CA ASP A 335 -23.22 15.59 2.34
C ASP A 335 -24.19 15.14 3.46
N GLU A 336 -23.96 13.99 4.09
CA GLU A 336 -24.78 13.50 5.21
C GLU A 336 -23.96 12.89 6.36
N SER A 337 -24.47 13.05 7.58
CA SER A 337 -23.85 12.55 8.82
C SER A 337 -24.86 11.71 9.60
N ALA A 338 -24.62 10.39 9.68
CA ALA A 338 -25.50 9.46 10.39
C ALA A 338 -25.04 9.21 11.83
N SER A 339 -25.88 9.55 12.83
CA SER A 339 -25.57 9.29 14.24
C SER A 339 -26.11 7.92 14.68
N LEU A 340 -25.19 6.95 14.84
CA LEU A 340 -25.49 5.58 15.28
C LEU A 340 -26.20 5.47 16.65
N ILE A 341 -26.21 6.54 17.44
CA ILE A 341 -26.75 6.55 18.81
C ILE A 341 -28.25 6.95 18.82
N ASN A 342 -28.69 7.80 17.88
CA ASN A 342 -29.97 8.52 18.00
C ASN A 342 -30.99 8.28 16.86
N SER A 343 -30.67 7.50 15.82
CA SER A 343 -31.55 7.25 14.66
C SER A 343 -31.96 8.50 13.85
N PHE A 344 -31.16 9.55 13.94
CA PHE A 344 -31.24 10.75 13.08
C PHE A 344 -30.06 10.76 12.10
N THR A 345 -30.34 11.26 10.89
CA THR A 345 -29.32 11.59 9.89
C THR A 345 -29.34 13.11 9.70
N ASP A 346 -28.21 13.75 9.92
CA ASP A 346 -28.06 15.19 9.71
C ASP A 346 -27.65 15.38 8.25
N ILE A 347 -28.49 16.01 7.44
CA ILE A 347 -28.19 16.30 6.03
C ILE A 347 -27.68 17.73 5.88
N GLY A 348 -26.68 17.92 5.02
CA GLY A 348 -26.01 19.20 4.82
C GLY A 348 -25.86 19.59 3.35
N PHE A 349 -25.72 20.89 3.11
CA PHE A 349 -25.24 21.41 1.83
C PHE A 349 -24.42 22.69 2.00
N ILE A 350 -23.40 22.87 1.16
CA ILE A 350 -22.54 24.07 1.13
C ILE A 350 -22.44 24.59 -0.31
N GLY A 351 -22.90 25.82 -0.54
CA GLY A 351 -22.82 26.50 -1.83
C GLY A 351 -21.63 27.45 -1.91
N GLN A 352 -20.81 27.34 -2.95
CA GLN A 352 -19.61 28.14 -3.19
C GLN A 352 -19.59 28.73 -4.61
N ASN A 353 -19.05 29.94 -4.75
CA ASN A 353 -18.84 30.59 -6.05
C ASN A 353 -17.51 30.15 -6.71
N HIS A 354 -17.26 30.60 -7.93
CA HIS A 354 -16.00 30.40 -8.67
C HIS A 354 -14.70 30.85 -7.94
N THR A 355 -14.76 31.68 -6.89
CA THR A 355 -13.60 32.11 -6.09
C THR A 355 -13.45 31.35 -4.76
N ARG A 356 -14.19 30.23 -4.56
CA ARG A 356 -14.28 29.49 -3.27
C ARG A 356 -14.89 30.28 -2.11
N ALA A 357 -15.52 31.43 -2.36
CA ALA A 357 -16.30 32.09 -1.33
C ALA A 357 -17.57 31.27 -1.07
N ILE A 358 -17.79 30.89 0.20
CA ILE A 358 -19.03 30.26 0.65
C ILE A 358 -20.14 31.30 0.56
N LEU A 359 -21.19 30.97 -0.19
CA LEU A 359 -22.40 31.78 -0.35
C LEU A 359 -23.51 31.32 0.60
N VAL A 360 -23.56 30.02 0.91
CA VAL A 360 -24.52 29.42 1.85
C VAL A 360 -23.90 28.17 2.48
N GLY A 361 -24.25 27.90 3.73
CA GLY A 361 -24.31 26.56 4.30
C GLY A 361 -25.70 26.33 4.87
N GLY A 362 -26.23 25.12 4.76
CA GLY A 362 -27.50 24.72 5.36
C GLY A 362 -27.43 23.30 5.89
N SER A 363 -28.13 23.02 6.98
CA SER A 363 -28.23 21.70 7.60
C SER A 363 -29.65 21.44 8.09
N GLN A 364 -30.07 20.18 8.11
CA GLN A 364 -31.40 19.76 8.56
C GLN A 364 -31.37 18.35 9.16
N ASP A 365 -31.99 18.18 10.32
CA ASP A 365 -32.23 16.88 10.94
C ASP A 365 -33.27 16.09 10.11
N PHE A 366 -32.93 14.90 9.61
CA PHE A 366 -33.81 14.08 8.79
C PHE A 366 -33.72 12.60 9.18
N SER A 367 -34.77 12.06 9.81
CA SER A 367 -34.83 10.63 10.10
C SER A 367 -35.24 9.85 8.85
N CYS A 368 -34.35 8.99 8.36
CA CYS A 368 -34.59 8.13 7.20
C CYS A 368 -33.91 6.76 7.38
N GLY A 369 -34.42 5.73 6.67
CA GLY A 369 -33.94 4.36 6.83
C GLY A 369 -32.74 3.96 5.96
N THR A 370 -32.24 4.86 5.09
CA THR A 370 -31.17 4.54 4.11
C THR A 370 -30.40 5.79 3.70
N VAL A 371 -29.07 5.69 3.62
CA VAL A 371 -28.16 6.74 3.10
C VAL A 371 -28.65 7.37 1.79
N VAL A 372 -29.08 6.55 0.83
CA VAL A 372 -29.56 7.00 -0.50
C VAL A 372 -30.77 7.97 -0.42
N LEU A 373 -31.58 7.88 0.64
CA LEU A 373 -32.69 8.82 0.89
C LEU A 373 -32.24 10.10 1.62
N ALA A 374 -31.19 10.03 2.45
CA ALA A 374 -30.58 11.22 3.04
C ALA A 374 -29.96 12.09 1.94
N GLU A 375 -29.13 11.53 1.07
CA GLU A 375 -28.53 12.22 -0.09
C GLU A 375 -29.58 12.80 -1.04
N ALA A 376 -30.61 12.01 -1.40
CA ALA A 376 -31.71 12.52 -2.22
C ALA A 376 -32.48 13.68 -1.56
N GLN A 377 -32.57 13.71 -0.23
CA GLN A 377 -33.17 14.81 0.52
C GLN A 377 -32.21 16.01 0.64
N ALA A 378 -30.90 15.80 0.84
CA ALA A 378 -29.88 16.85 0.89
C ALA A 378 -29.83 17.63 -0.44
N ILE A 379 -29.80 16.91 -1.56
CA ILE A 379 -29.89 17.48 -2.92
C ILE A 379 -31.20 18.25 -3.10
N ARG A 380 -32.33 17.73 -2.59
CA ARG A 380 -33.62 18.43 -2.69
C ARG A 380 -33.63 19.74 -1.91
N SER A 381 -33.17 19.74 -0.65
CA SER A 381 -33.08 20.95 0.18
C SER A 381 -32.15 22.00 -0.44
N ALA A 382 -31.02 21.57 -1.02
CA ALA A 382 -30.12 22.45 -1.78
C ALA A 382 -30.80 23.11 -3.00
N LEU A 383 -31.54 22.33 -3.79
CA LEU A 383 -32.27 22.83 -4.98
C LEU A 383 -33.46 23.73 -4.60
N GLU A 384 -34.18 23.40 -3.53
CA GLU A 384 -35.26 24.23 -2.99
C GLU A 384 -34.73 25.60 -2.51
N TYR A 385 -33.58 25.62 -1.82
CA TYR A 385 -32.90 26.85 -1.42
C TYR A 385 -32.41 27.66 -2.63
N ALA A 386 -31.75 27.02 -3.59
CA ALA A 386 -31.29 27.67 -4.82
C ALA A 386 -32.45 28.34 -5.58
N ARG A 387 -33.61 27.69 -5.65
CA ARG A 387 -34.84 28.25 -6.22
C ARG A 387 -35.36 29.46 -5.42
N HIS A 388 -35.31 29.42 -4.09
CA HIS A 388 -35.76 30.52 -3.23
C HIS A 388 -34.88 31.78 -3.37
N ILE A 389 -33.56 31.61 -3.57
CA ILE A 389 -32.61 32.73 -3.76
C ILE A 389 -32.51 33.19 -5.23
N GLY A 390 -33.11 32.47 -6.18
CA GLY A 390 -33.09 32.83 -7.61
C GLY A 390 -31.78 32.46 -8.32
N TRP A 391 -31.18 31.33 -7.95
CA TRP A 391 -29.97 30.82 -8.63
C TRP A 391 -30.34 30.03 -9.89
N HIS A 392 -30.09 30.63 -11.06
CA HIS A 392 -30.37 30.03 -12.38
C HIS A 392 -29.21 29.17 -12.95
N HIS A 393 -28.04 29.22 -12.32
CA HIS A 393 -26.80 28.59 -12.80
C HIS A 393 -26.13 27.85 -11.65
N ILE A 394 -26.47 26.57 -11.52
CA ILE A 394 -26.11 25.72 -10.38
C ILE A 394 -25.55 24.38 -10.86
N VAL A 395 -24.41 23.99 -10.27
CA VAL A 395 -23.85 22.63 -10.30
C VAL A 395 -24.10 22.00 -8.94
N VAL A 396 -24.65 20.80 -8.90
CA VAL A 396 -24.70 19.99 -7.67
C VAL A 396 -23.62 18.90 -7.77
N GLU A 397 -22.89 18.70 -6.67
CA GLU A 397 -21.97 17.58 -6.47
C GLU A 397 -22.42 16.80 -5.23
N SER A 398 -22.47 15.47 -5.36
CA SER A 398 -22.79 14.48 -4.33
C SER A 398 -22.05 13.19 -4.73
N ASP A 399 -21.87 12.24 -3.80
CA ASP A 399 -21.15 11.00 -4.09
C ASP A 399 -22.04 9.76 -4.27
N ALA A 400 -23.32 9.85 -3.86
CA ALA A 400 -24.38 8.85 -4.09
C ALA A 400 -24.78 8.74 -5.56
N LEU A 401 -23.90 8.12 -6.36
CA LEU A 401 -24.00 7.94 -7.82
C LEU A 401 -25.40 7.49 -8.29
N ALA A 402 -26.07 6.60 -7.56
CA ALA A 402 -27.41 6.12 -7.91
C ALA A 402 -28.49 7.23 -7.90
N VAL A 403 -28.40 8.20 -6.98
CA VAL A 403 -29.30 9.36 -6.92
C VAL A 403 -29.03 10.28 -8.12
N VAL A 404 -27.75 10.55 -8.38
CA VAL A 404 -27.32 11.46 -9.45
C VAL A 404 -27.63 10.88 -10.85
N GLU A 405 -27.46 9.57 -11.05
CA GLU A 405 -27.91 8.87 -12.26
C GLU A 405 -29.43 8.93 -12.46
N CYS A 406 -30.21 8.80 -11.38
CA CYS A 406 -31.67 8.87 -11.45
C CYS A 406 -32.15 10.28 -11.85
N LEU A 407 -31.60 11.31 -11.22
CA LEU A 407 -31.91 12.72 -11.51
C LEU A 407 -31.50 13.10 -12.94
N SER A 408 -30.29 12.76 -13.36
CA SER A 408 -29.79 13.08 -14.71
C SER A 408 -30.61 12.39 -15.81
N LYS A 409 -30.92 11.10 -15.69
CA LYS A 409 -31.79 10.37 -16.62
C LYS A 409 -33.18 11.04 -16.75
N ARG A 410 -33.76 11.50 -15.64
CA ARG A 410 -35.02 12.27 -15.65
C ARG A 410 -34.88 13.62 -16.38
N LEU A 411 -33.83 14.39 -16.11
CA LEU A 411 -33.61 15.70 -16.73
C LEU A 411 -33.42 15.60 -18.26
N PHE A 412 -32.71 14.60 -18.76
CA PHE A 412 -32.59 14.37 -20.20
C PHE A 412 -33.92 13.90 -20.82
N SER A 413 -34.73 13.12 -20.10
CA SER A 413 -36.05 12.70 -20.58
C SER A 413 -37.06 13.86 -20.66
N SER A 414 -37.04 14.81 -19.72
CA SER A 414 -37.96 15.97 -19.75
C SER A 414 -37.57 17.00 -20.81
N THR A 415 -36.27 17.19 -21.10
CA THR A 415 -35.83 18.03 -22.24
C THR A 415 -36.19 17.46 -23.62
N LEU A 416 -36.51 16.16 -23.72
CA LEU A 416 -37.06 15.52 -24.91
C LEU A 416 -38.59 15.33 -24.85
N GLY A 417 -39.23 15.73 -23.75
CA GLY A 417 -40.61 15.36 -23.41
C GLY A 417 -41.46 16.54 -22.92
N SER A 418 -41.47 17.66 -23.65
CA SER A 418 -42.20 18.88 -23.31
C SER A 418 -43.72 18.80 -23.53
N SER A 419 -44.38 17.79 -22.97
CA SER A 419 -45.85 17.70 -22.90
C SER A 419 -46.35 16.78 -21.77
N GLY A 420 -46.37 17.28 -20.53
CA GLY A 420 -46.92 16.58 -19.36
C GLY A 420 -46.79 17.44 -18.10
N ASN A 421 -47.89 17.65 -17.37
CA ASN A 421 -47.93 18.56 -16.23
C ASN A 421 -47.58 17.88 -14.89
N TYR A 422 -46.92 18.64 -14.02
CA TYR A 422 -46.63 18.42 -12.59
C TYR A 422 -45.58 17.34 -12.26
#